data_AF-X1MWP0-F1
#
_entry.id   AF-X1MWP0-F1
#
_cell.length_a   1.000
_cell.length_b   1.000
_cell.length_c   1.000
_cell.angle_alpha   90.00
_cell.angle_beta   90.00
_cell.angle_gamma   90.00
#
_symmetry.space_group_name_H-M   'P 1'
#
loop_
_entity.id
_entity.type
_entity.pdbx_description
1 polymer ?
#
loop_
_entity_poly.entity_id
_entity_poly.type
_entity_poly.pdbx_seq_one_letter_code
_entity_poly.pdbx_strand_id
1 'polypeptide(L)'
;MTIVVYTSKHCAPCKEIEERIKDRNFDAGGEEVEVVDIETDEGFERFAEEVLTHGDGAAPSAYREGKRCVIGFDEDERLVIDCPTTDDPPSAGQE
;
A
#
# COMPACT_ATOMS: atom_id res chain seq x y z
N MET A 1 3.63 5.12 -13.02
CA MET A 1 3.03 5.80 -11.86
C MET A 1 3.54 5.04 -10.64
N THR A 2 3.54 5.69 -9.46
CA THR A 2 4.20 5.15 -8.27
C THR A 2 3.16 4.83 -7.21
N ILE A 3 3.20 3.61 -6.70
CA ILE A 3 2.42 3.16 -5.55
C ILE A 3 3.29 3.37 -4.31
N VAL A 4 2.74 4.05 -3.32
CA VAL A 4 3.40 4.29 -2.03
C VAL A 4 2.85 3.32 -1.01
N VAL A 5 3.71 2.50 -0.42
CA VAL A 5 3.38 1.53 0.63
C VAL A 5 3.91 2.04 1.96
N TYR A 6 3.02 2.33 2.88
CA TYR A 6 3.33 2.78 4.22
C TYR A 6 3.50 1.59 5.17
N THR A 7 4.65 1.53 5.84
CA THR A 7 5.05 0.43 6.73
C THR A 7 5.51 0.96 8.08
N SER A 8 5.56 0.06 9.07
CA SER A 8 6.17 0.32 10.39
C SER A 8 6.97 -0.91 10.83
N LYS A 9 8.10 -0.68 11.51
CA LYS A 9 8.99 -1.70 12.08
C LYS A 9 8.32 -2.53 13.16
N HIS A 10 7.27 -2.00 13.79
CA HIS A 10 6.48 -2.69 14.82
C HIS A 10 5.28 -3.47 14.26
N CYS A 11 5.11 -3.47 12.94
CA CYS A 11 4.05 -4.17 12.25
C CYS A 11 4.60 -5.46 11.60
N ALA A 12 4.21 -6.61 12.14
CA ALA A 12 4.64 -7.92 11.62
C ALA A 12 4.31 -8.13 10.13
N PRO A 13 3.08 -7.84 9.63
CA PRO A 13 2.79 -7.98 8.21
C PRO A 13 3.56 -6.97 7.34
N CYS A 14 3.94 -5.81 7.89
CA CYS A 14 4.73 -4.82 7.18
C CYS A 14 6.12 -5.36 6.84
N LYS A 15 6.79 -6.05 7.78
CA LYS A 15 8.09 -6.67 7.51
C LYS A 15 8.05 -7.66 6.35
N GLU A 16 7.02 -8.51 6.32
CA GLU A 16 6.86 -9.46 5.22
C GLU A 16 6.68 -8.73 3.89
N ILE A 17 5.82 -7.72 3.83
CA ILE A 17 5.61 -6.90 2.63
C ILE A 17 6.91 -6.23 2.16
N GLU A 18 7.68 -5.64 3.08
CA GLU A 18 8.98 -5.02 2.78
C GLU A 18 9.98 -6.02 2.19
N GLU A 19 10.05 -7.23 2.75
CA GLU A 19 10.90 -8.31 2.23
C GLU A 19 10.45 -8.72 0.82
N ARG A 20 9.15 -8.95 0.60
CA ARG A 20 8.62 -9.31 -0.73
C ARG A 20 8.90 -8.24 -1.78
N ILE A 21 8.75 -6.96 -1.44
CA ILE A 21 9.06 -5.84 -2.35
C ILE A 21 10.56 -5.81 -2.68
N LYS A 22 11.41 -5.96 -1.65
CA LYS A 22 12.87 -5.96 -1.80
C LYS A 22 13.39 -7.12 -2.66
N ASP A 23 12.82 -8.31 -2.49
CA ASP A 23 13.15 -9.50 -3.28
C ASP A 23 12.50 -9.51 -4.67
N ARG A 24 11.76 -8.44 -5.03
CA ARG A 24 10.97 -8.33 -6.28
C ARG A 24 9.97 -9.48 -6.45
N ASN A 25 9.49 -10.02 -5.34
CA ASN A 25 8.49 -11.08 -5.29
C ASN A 25 7.08 -10.50 -5.10
N PHE A 26 6.68 -9.61 -6.00
CA PHE A 26 5.39 -8.95 -5.96
C PHE A 26 4.85 -8.66 -7.37
N ASP A 27 3.54 -8.51 -7.48
CA ASP A 27 2.85 -7.96 -8.65
C ASP A 27 2.15 -6.66 -8.27
N ALA A 28 2.40 -5.61 -9.04
CA ALA A 28 1.81 -4.29 -8.88
C ALA A 28 1.31 -3.74 -10.23
N GLY A 29 0.87 -4.62 -11.14
CA GLY A 29 0.39 -4.21 -12.46
C GLY A 29 1.43 -3.49 -13.33
N GLY A 30 2.72 -3.69 -13.06
CA GLY A 30 3.83 -3.04 -13.77
C GLY A 30 4.19 -1.64 -13.25
N GLU A 31 3.66 -1.22 -12.11
CA GLU A 31 3.98 0.08 -11.49
C GLU A 31 5.21 0.04 -10.60
N GLU A 32 5.78 1.22 -10.35
CA GLU A 32 6.88 1.38 -9.42
C GLU A 32 6.34 1.41 -7.99
N VAL A 33 7.01 0.72 -7.07
CA VAL A 33 6.61 0.66 -5.66
C VAL A 33 7.65 1.36 -4.81
N GLU A 34 7.21 2.35 -4.04
CA GLU A 34 7.98 3.05 -3.03
C GLU A 34 7.53 2.57 -1.64
N VAL A 35 8.47 2.23 -0.77
CA VAL A 35 8.17 1.88 0.63
C VAL A 35 8.55 3.05 1.53
N VAL A 36 7.61 3.48 2.38
CA VAL A 36 7.77 4.61 3.30
C VAL A 36 7.56 4.12 4.74
N ASP A 37 8.57 4.29 5.57
CA ASP A 37 8.53 3.98 7.00
C ASP A 37 7.91 5.13 7.78
N ILE A 38 6.73 4.89 8.37
CA ILE A 38 5.95 5.91 9.09
C ILE A 38 6.54 6.28 10.46
N GLU A 39 7.63 5.64 10.89
CA GLU A 39 8.32 5.98 12.14
C GLU A 39 9.39 7.06 11.92
N THR A 40 9.64 7.46 10.68
CA THR A 40 10.42 8.65 10.34
C THR A 40 9.53 9.89 10.31
N ASP A 41 10.07 11.08 10.65
CA ASP A 41 9.30 12.33 10.60
C ASP A 41 8.73 12.60 9.20
N GLU A 42 9.53 12.41 8.15
CA GLU A 42 9.10 12.58 6.75
C GLU A 42 8.04 11.54 6.34
N GLY A 43 8.23 10.27 6.70
CA GLY A 43 7.28 9.21 6.39
C GLY A 43 5.96 9.39 7.14
N PHE A 44 6.00 9.86 8.38
CA PHE A 44 4.81 10.19 9.16
C PHE A 44 4.06 11.40 8.58
N GLU A 45 4.76 12.44 8.13
CA GLU A 45 4.15 13.60 7.48
C GLU A 45 3.36 13.17 6.23
N ARG A 46 4.02 12.40 5.34
CA ARG A 46 3.39 11.85 4.13
C ARG A 46 2.23 10.91 4.45
N PHE A 47 2.34 10.10 5.50
CA PHE A 47 1.27 9.20 5.93
C PHE A 47 0.08 10.00 6.48
N ALA A 48 0.34 11.01 7.32
CA ALA A 48 -0.70 11.85 7.90
C ALA A 48 -1.50 12.60 6.84
N GLU A 49 -0.88 13.08 5.76
CA GLU A 49 -1.60 13.67 4.62
C GLU A 49 -2.63 12.69 4.03
N GLU A 50 -2.25 11.43 3.80
CA GLU A 50 -3.16 10.40 3.28
C GLU A 50 -4.25 10.04 4.30
N VAL A 51 -3.91 9.85 5.57
CA VAL A 51 -4.88 9.53 6.64
C VAL A 51 -5.90 10.65 6.84
N LEU A 52 -5.46 11.91 6.83
CA LEU A 52 -6.37 13.05 6.97
C LEU A 52 -7.28 13.20 5.75
N THR A 53 -6.81 12.80 4.57
CA THR A 53 -7.58 12.88 3.32
C THR A 53 -8.57 11.72 3.18
N HIS A 54 -8.19 10.51 3.61
CA HIS A 54 -8.94 9.27 3.33
C HIS A 54 -9.52 8.57 4.56
N GLY A 55 -9.12 8.98 5.77
CA GLY A 55 -9.63 8.44 7.03
C GLY A 55 -9.12 7.04 7.39
N ASP A 56 -8.06 6.54 6.73
CA ASP A 56 -7.53 5.19 6.96
C ASP A 56 -6.09 5.21 7.50
N GLY A 57 -5.98 5.14 8.83
CA GLY A 57 -4.72 5.20 9.58
C GLY A 57 -4.07 3.84 9.87
N ALA A 58 -4.24 2.85 8.99
CA ALA A 58 -3.66 1.53 9.20
C ALA A 58 -2.32 1.36 8.46
N ALA A 59 -1.38 0.67 9.09
CA ALA A 59 -0.21 0.10 8.44
C ALA A 59 -0.27 -1.44 8.56
N PRO A 60 0.00 -2.20 7.49
CA PRO A 60 0.43 -1.71 6.18
C PRO A 60 -0.74 -1.10 5.38
N SER A 61 -0.45 -0.09 4.58
CA SER A 61 -1.39 0.47 3.60
C SER A 61 -0.65 0.90 2.34
N ALA A 62 -1.35 0.87 1.21
CA ALA A 62 -0.79 1.25 -0.08
C ALA A 62 -1.72 2.25 -0.77
N TYR A 63 -1.14 3.23 -1.44
CA TYR A 63 -1.86 4.29 -2.12
C TYR A 63 -1.25 4.60 -3.47
N ARG A 64 -2.11 4.90 -4.45
CA ARG A 64 -1.73 5.41 -5.77
C ARG A 64 -2.57 6.64 -6.07
N GLU A 65 -1.90 7.79 -6.23
CA GLU A 65 -2.56 9.08 -6.54
C GLU A 65 -3.73 9.40 -5.58
N GLY A 66 -3.55 9.18 -4.27
CA GLY A 66 -4.59 9.40 -3.26
C GLY A 66 -5.75 8.40 -3.34
N LYS A 67 -5.56 7.23 -3.96
CA LYS A 67 -6.53 6.13 -3.90
C LYS A 67 -5.91 4.95 -3.18
N ARG A 68 -6.64 4.43 -2.19
CA ARG A 68 -6.22 3.25 -1.45
C ARG A 68 -6.19 2.02 -2.36
N CYS A 69 -5.10 1.28 -2.30
CA CYS A 69 -4.91 0.00 -2.95
C CYS A 69 -5.20 -1.14 -1.96
N VAL A 70 -5.52 -2.31 -2.50
CA VAL A 70 -5.66 -3.55 -1.75
C VAL A 70 -4.31 -4.26 -1.74
N ILE A 71 -3.87 -4.65 -0.54
CA ILE A 71 -2.69 -5.49 -0.35
C ILE A 71 -3.16 -6.90 -0.03
N GLY A 72 -2.69 -7.88 -0.78
CA GLY A 72 -3.02 -9.28 -0.58
C GLY A 72 -1.90 -10.21 -1.02
N PHE A 73 -2.17 -11.51 -0.94
CA PHE A 73 -1.27 -12.55 -1.43
C PHE A 73 -2.03 -13.46 -2.39
N ASP A 74 -1.38 -13.80 -3.49
CA ASP A 74 -1.88 -14.75 -4.49
C ASP A 74 -1.73 -16.21 -4.02
N GLU A 75 -2.24 -17.17 -4.80
CA GLU A 75 -2.12 -18.61 -4.56
C GLU A 75 -0.66 -19.08 -4.46
N ASP A 76 0.27 -18.43 -5.18
CA ASP A 76 1.72 -18.68 -5.10
C ASP A 76 2.41 -17.91 -3.95
N GLU A 77 1.63 -17.41 -2.98
CA GLU A 77 2.06 -16.58 -1.86
C GLU A 77 2.78 -15.29 -2.29
N ARG A 78 2.66 -14.86 -3.55
CA ARG A 78 3.27 -13.62 -4.03
C ARG A 78 2.48 -12.42 -3.54
N LEU A 79 3.17 -11.36 -3.15
CA LEU A 79 2.52 -10.10 -2.76
C LEU A 79 1.81 -9.50 -3.97
N VAL A 80 0.54 -9.15 -3.83
CA VAL A 80 -0.24 -8.46 -4.86
C VAL A 80 -0.68 -7.11 -4.31
N ILE A 81 -0.41 -6.04 -5.07
CA ILE A 81 -0.85 -4.69 -4.77
C ILE A 81 -1.78 -4.24 -5.90
N ASP A 82 -3.08 -4.25 -5.64
CA ASP A 82 -4.11 -3.91 -6.61
C ASP A 82 -4.67 -2.52 -6.33
N CYS A 83 -4.50 -1.59 -7.29
CA CYS A 83 -4.90 -0.20 -7.13
C CYS A 83 -6.04 0.15 -8.09
N PRO A 84 -7.11 0.83 -7.62
CA PRO A 84 -8.27 1.17 -8.44
C PRO A 84 -7.86 2.07 -9.60
N THR A 85 -8.09 1.63 -10.83
CA THR A 85 -7.81 2.43 -12.02
C THR A 85 -8.83 3.56 -12.16
N THR A 86 -8.55 4.57 -12.98
CA THR A 86 -9.49 5.67 -13.25
C THR A 86 -10.81 5.20 -13.88
N ASP A 87 -10.89 3.95 -14.32
CA ASP A 87 -12.08 3.31 -14.88
C ASP A 87 -12.85 2.43 -13.86
N ASP A 88 -12.31 2.22 -12.65
CA ASP A 88 -12.97 1.41 -11.63
C ASP A 88 -14.03 2.26 -10.90
N PRO A 89 -15.33 1.98 -11.05
CA PRO A 89 -16.36 2.71 -10.32
C PRO A 89 -16.13 2.50 -8.81
N PRO A 90 -16.45 3.49 -7.95
CA PRO A 90 -16.38 3.27 -6.51
C PRO A 90 -17.23 2.04 -6.18
N SER A 91 -16.59 0.99 -5.65
CA SER A 91 -17.28 -0.19 -5.15
C SER A 91 -18.30 0.26 -4.10
N ALA A 92 -19.53 0.47 -4.55
CA ALA A 92 -20.69 0.62 -3.69
C ALA A 92 -20.82 -0.68 -2.92
N GLY A 93 -20.93 -0.55 -1.60
CA GLY A 93 -20.90 -1.66 -0.64
C GLY A 93 -21.67 -2.88 -1.09
N GLN A 94 -21.06 -4.05 -0.87
CA GLN A 94 -21.79 -5.30 -0.87
C GLN A 94 -22.07 -5.70 0.58
N GLU A 95 -23.35 -5.98 0.78
CA GLU A 95 -24.12 -6.14 2.01
C GLU A 95 -23.74 -7.37 2.86
#